data_AF-A0A6B3HUW9-F1
#
_entry.id   AF-A0A6B3HUW9-F1
#
_cell.length_a   1.000
_cell.length_b   1.000
_cell.length_c   1.000
_cell.angle_alpha   90.00
_cell.angle_beta   90.00
_cell.angle_gamma   90.00
#
_symmetry.space_group_name_H-M   'P 1'
#
loop_
_entity.id
_entity.type
_entity.pdbx_description
1 polymer ?
#
loop_
_entity_poly.entity_id
_entity_poly.type
_entity_poly.pdbx_seq_one_letter_code
_entity_poly.pdbx_strand_id
1 'polypeptide(L)'
;VSTAQAADVNNARNAGFESGLANWACSAGSGATVSTPVRSGTSALKATPAGQDNAKCTQTVAVKPNSTYALSSWVQGGYAYLGVTGSGTTDVSTWTPGST
;
A
#
# COMPACT_ATOMS: atom_id res chain seq x y z
N VAL A 1 19.22 19.29 -23.28
CA VAL A 1 18.06 19.75 -22.50
C VAL A 1 17.66 18.61 -21.58
N SER A 2 17.93 18.73 -20.28
CA SER A 2 17.60 17.68 -19.31
C SER A 2 16.13 17.87 -18.91
N THR A 3 15.29 16.88 -19.19
CA THR A 3 13.90 16.87 -18.77
C THR A 3 13.84 16.82 -17.24
N ALA A 4 13.28 17.84 -16.61
CA ALA A 4 12.94 17.78 -15.19
C ALA A 4 11.89 16.67 -15.02
N GLN A 5 12.32 15.48 -14.60
CA GLN A 5 11.41 14.50 -14.03
C GLN A 5 10.84 15.16 -12.79
N ALA A 6 9.54 15.50 -12.82
CA ALA A 6 8.83 15.78 -11.58
C ALA A 6 9.15 14.62 -10.65
N ALA A 7 9.81 14.89 -9.53
CA ALA A 7 10.01 13.85 -8.52
C ALA A 7 8.62 13.30 -8.22
N ASP A 8 8.39 12.03 -8.53
CA ASP A 8 7.21 11.32 -8.07
C ASP A 8 7.28 11.35 -6.54
N VAL A 9 6.63 12.34 -5.95
CA VAL A 9 6.59 12.47 -4.50
C VAL A 9 5.61 11.41 -4.03
N ASN A 10 6.15 10.34 -3.48
CA ASN A 10 5.33 9.33 -2.84
C ASN A 10 4.66 9.96 -1.60
N ASN A 11 3.34 10.10 -1.67
CA ASN A 11 2.56 10.67 -0.57
C ASN A 11 2.39 9.70 0.61
N ALA A 12 2.58 8.40 0.41
CA ALA A 12 2.51 7.40 1.46
C ALA A 12 3.77 7.47 2.34
N ARG A 13 3.57 7.56 3.65
CA ARG A 13 4.65 7.45 4.64
C ARG A 13 4.96 6.00 4.90
N ASN A 14 6.25 5.71 5.08
CA ASN A 14 6.74 4.35 5.34
C ASN A 14 6.19 3.32 4.32
N ALA A 15 6.19 3.66 3.02
CA ALA A 15 5.62 2.80 1.98
C ALA A 15 6.34 1.45 1.82
N GLY A 16 7.60 1.37 2.25
CA GLY A 16 8.40 0.14 2.28
C GLY A 16 8.36 -0.64 3.59
N PHE A 17 7.65 -0.16 4.63
CA PHE A 17 7.60 -0.80 5.95
C PHE A 17 8.95 -0.94 6.67
N GLU A 18 9.95 -0.13 6.29
CA GLU A 18 11.30 -0.11 6.89
C GLU A 18 11.28 0.41 8.34
N SER A 19 10.21 1.09 8.76
CA SER A 19 10.00 1.54 10.14
C SER A 19 8.83 0.79 10.80
N GLY A 20 8.77 -0.53 10.58
CA GLY A 20 7.66 -1.35 11.06
C GLY A 20 6.34 -0.93 10.41
N LEU A 21 5.26 -0.89 11.20
CA LEU A 21 3.94 -0.44 10.77
C LEU A 21 3.68 1.05 11.05
N ALA A 22 4.72 1.87 11.27
CA ALA A 22 4.53 3.30 11.49
C ALA A 22 3.72 3.93 10.34
N ASN A 23 2.70 4.73 10.69
CA ASN A 23 1.72 5.35 9.76
C ASN A 23 0.76 4.39 9.05
N TRP A 24 0.78 3.10 9.39
CA TRP A 24 -0.15 2.09 8.88
C TRP A 24 -0.99 1.51 10.01
N ALA A 25 -2.29 1.41 9.80
CA ALA A 25 -3.22 0.74 10.70
C ALA A 25 -3.69 -0.56 10.07
N CYS A 26 -3.36 -1.70 10.68
CA CYS A 26 -3.77 -3.02 10.22
C CYS A 26 -4.87 -3.60 11.13
N SER A 27 -5.93 -4.13 10.53
CA SER A 27 -7.07 -4.70 11.25
C SER A 27 -6.67 -5.92 12.06
N ALA A 28 -7.21 -6.06 13.28
CA ALA A 28 -7.05 -7.25 14.14
C ALA A 28 -5.60 -7.76 14.35
N GLY A 29 -4.57 -6.90 14.18
CA GLY A 29 -3.16 -7.33 14.27
C GLY A 29 -2.72 -8.28 13.13
N SER A 30 -3.46 -8.33 12.04
CA SER A 30 -3.22 -9.19 10.88
C SER A 30 -1.99 -8.80 10.04
N GLY A 31 -1.49 -7.58 10.22
CA GLY A 31 -0.29 -7.08 9.55
C GLY A 31 0.93 -7.21 10.45
N ALA A 32 2.03 -7.72 9.90
CA ALA A 32 3.34 -7.72 10.54
C ALA A 32 4.42 -7.43 9.50
N THR A 33 5.54 -6.84 9.92
CA THR A 33 6.69 -6.66 9.03
C THR A 33 7.59 -7.90 9.04
N VAL A 34 8.04 -8.31 7.87
CA VAL A 34 8.98 -9.43 7.67
C VAL A 34 10.24 -8.96 6.98
N SER A 35 11.37 -9.64 7.23
CA SER A 35 12.65 -9.38 6.57
C SER A 35 12.88 -10.22 5.30
N THR A 36 12.03 -11.23 5.07
CA THR A 36 11.99 -12.00 3.83
C THR A 36 10.62 -12.67 3.67
N PRO A 37 10.07 -12.75 2.45
CA PRO A 37 10.54 -12.11 1.22
C PRO A 37 10.34 -10.58 1.25
N VAL A 38 11.27 -9.83 0.66
CA VAL A 38 11.19 -8.36 0.53
C VAL A 38 11.49 -7.97 -0.92
N ARG A 39 10.74 -7.00 -1.46
CA ARG A 39 10.97 -6.51 -2.83
C ARG A 39 12.16 -5.55 -2.90
N SER A 40 12.25 -4.66 -1.91
CA SER A 40 13.27 -3.61 -1.83
C SER A 40 13.51 -3.25 -0.37
N GLY A 41 14.73 -2.85 -0.04
CA GLY A 41 15.07 -2.54 1.34
C GLY A 41 15.22 -3.80 2.19
N THR A 42 14.81 -3.72 3.44
CA THR A 42 15.00 -4.79 4.44
C THR A 42 13.70 -5.32 5.00
N SER A 43 12.56 -4.68 4.71
CA SER A 43 11.26 -5.02 5.27
C SER A 43 10.16 -5.08 4.22
N ALA A 44 9.12 -5.85 4.51
CA ALA A 44 7.87 -5.87 3.77
C ALA A 44 6.69 -6.16 4.71
N LEU A 45 5.50 -5.73 4.33
CA LEU A 45 4.27 -6.09 5.01
C LEU A 45 3.87 -7.53 4.66
N LYS A 46 3.72 -8.36 5.68
CA LYS A 46 3.00 -9.63 5.62
C LYS A 46 1.60 -9.44 6.19
N ALA A 47 0.61 -9.50 5.33
CA ALA A 47 -0.80 -9.54 5.68
C ALA A 47 -1.22 -11.01 5.89
N THR A 48 -1.80 -11.33 7.05
CA THR A 48 -2.28 -12.68 7.40
C THR A 48 -3.77 -12.62 7.74
N PRO A 49 -4.67 -12.89 6.76
CA PRO A 49 -6.11 -12.94 7.01
C PRO A 49 -6.46 -13.97 8.09
N ALA A 50 -7.47 -13.66 8.92
CA ALA A 50 -7.90 -14.55 10.01
C ALA A 50 -9.42 -14.48 10.22
N GLY A 51 -10.11 -15.63 10.13
CA GLY A 51 -11.56 -15.68 10.30
C GLY A 51 -12.30 -14.85 9.24
N GLN A 52 -12.95 -13.76 9.67
CA GLN A 52 -13.63 -12.80 8.79
C GLN A 52 -12.77 -11.57 8.45
N ASP A 53 -11.55 -11.47 9.01
CA ASP A 53 -10.61 -10.39 8.75
C ASP A 53 -9.82 -10.64 7.46
N ASN A 54 -9.84 -9.66 6.55
CA ASN A 54 -9.14 -9.72 5.26
C ASN A 54 -7.73 -9.11 5.30
N ALA A 55 -7.14 -8.99 6.48
CA ALA A 55 -5.84 -8.38 6.73
C ALA A 55 -5.66 -6.98 6.13
N LYS A 56 -6.65 -6.10 6.35
CA LYS A 56 -6.68 -4.76 5.78
C LYS A 56 -5.70 -3.86 6.52
N CYS A 57 -4.73 -3.30 5.79
CA CYS A 57 -3.87 -2.22 6.28
C CYS A 57 -4.21 -0.91 5.55
N THR A 58 -4.39 0.17 6.29
CA THR A 58 -4.72 1.50 5.75
C THR A 58 -3.76 2.58 6.22
N GLN A 59 -3.65 3.61 5.40
CA GLN A 59 -2.96 4.85 5.72
C GLN A 59 -3.75 6.01 5.12
N THR A 60 -3.91 7.08 5.90
CA THR A 60 -4.45 8.35 5.39
C THR A 60 -3.31 9.13 4.74
N VAL A 61 -3.44 9.42 3.43
CA VAL A 61 -2.47 10.20 2.67
C VAL A 61 -3.02 11.60 2.39
N ALA A 62 -2.18 12.62 2.60
CA ALA A 62 -2.54 13.97 2.22
C ALA A 62 -2.39 14.13 0.70
N VAL A 63 -3.44 14.63 0.04
CA VAL A 63 -3.48 14.91 -1.40
C VAL A 63 -3.90 16.35 -1.63
N LYS A 64 -3.53 16.90 -2.78
CA LYS A 64 -4.00 18.23 -3.21
C LYS A 64 -5.31 18.08 -3.99
N PRO A 65 -6.26 19.01 -3.84
CA PRO A 65 -7.45 19.03 -4.69
C PRO A 65 -7.07 19.24 -6.16
N ASN A 66 -7.93 18.78 -7.07
CA ASN A 66 -7.77 18.93 -8.53
C ASN A 66 -6.41 18.42 -9.07
N SER A 67 -5.87 17.36 -8.47
CA SER A 67 -4.58 16.77 -8.84
C SER A 67 -4.73 15.29 -9.14
N THR A 68 -4.02 14.82 -10.17
CA THR A 68 -4.01 13.40 -10.55
C THR A 68 -2.93 12.66 -9.76
N TYR A 69 -3.29 11.52 -9.17
CA TYR A 69 -2.38 10.63 -8.46
C TYR A 69 -2.47 9.21 -9.01
N ALA A 70 -1.35 8.48 -8.97
CA ALA A 70 -1.30 7.07 -9.28
C ALA A 70 -0.97 6.27 -8.01
N LEU A 71 -1.75 5.23 -7.73
CA LEU A 71 -1.47 4.29 -6.66
C LEU A 71 -0.99 2.96 -7.26
N SER A 72 0.15 2.48 -6.77
CA SER A 72 0.70 1.19 -7.16
C SER A 72 1.32 0.50 -5.93
N SER A 73 1.31 -0.83 -5.92
CA SER A 73 2.00 -1.63 -4.91
C SER A 73 2.58 -2.89 -5.54
N TRP A 74 3.67 -3.38 -4.95
CA TRP A 74 4.19 -4.71 -5.23
C TRP A 74 3.61 -5.66 -4.20
N VAL A 75 3.02 -6.75 -4.67
CA VAL A 75 2.48 -7.80 -3.82
C VAL A 75 3.04 -9.13 -4.24
N GLN A 76 3.25 -10.01 -3.26
CA GLN A 76 3.63 -11.39 -3.49
C GLN A 76 2.50 -12.28 -2.97
N GLY A 77 1.83 -12.97 -3.90
CA GLY A 77 0.63 -13.77 -3.64
C GLY A 77 -0.59 -13.26 -4.43
N GLY A 78 -1.65 -14.07 -4.43
CA GLY A 78 -2.93 -13.74 -5.06
C GLY A 78 -3.92 -13.09 -4.09
N TYR A 79 -5.00 -12.53 -4.64
CA TYR A 79 -6.12 -11.97 -3.88
C TYR A 79 -5.77 -10.75 -3.01
N ALA A 80 -4.73 -10.00 -3.37
CA ALA A 80 -4.44 -8.74 -2.71
C ALA A 80 -5.32 -7.63 -3.29
N TYR A 81 -6.03 -6.90 -2.43
CA TYR A 81 -6.80 -5.72 -2.81
C TYR A 81 -5.96 -4.45 -2.60
N LEU A 82 -5.97 -3.56 -3.58
CA LEU A 82 -5.38 -2.23 -3.50
C LEU A 82 -6.41 -1.19 -3.94
N GLY A 83 -6.73 -0.25 -3.06
CA GLY A 83 -7.71 0.79 -3.38
C GLY A 83 -7.56 2.02 -2.51
N VAL A 84 -8.22 3.08 -2.94
CA VAL A 84 -8.38 4.33 -2.19
C VAL A 84 -9.83 4.49 -1.81
N THR A 85 -10.08 5.06 -0.63
CA THR A 85 -11.43 5.38 -0.16
C THR A 85 -11.49 6.80 0.35
N GLY A 86 -12.63 7.46 0.24
CA GLY A 86 -12.82 8.81 0.77
C GLY A 86 -12.11 9.87 -0.07
N SER A 87 -11.94 9.63 -1.38
CA SER A 87 -11.36 10.59 -2.32
C SER A 87 -12.22 11.84 -2.55
N GLY A 88 -13.47 11.83 -2.07
CA GLY A 88 -14.47 12.86 -2.39
C GLY A 88 -14.99 12.80 -3.82
N THR A 89 -14.52 11.82 -4.60
CA THR A 89 -14.93 11.52 -5.98
C THR A 89 -15.20 10.02 -6.09
N THR A 90 -14.95 9.42 -7.25
CA THR A 90 -15.04 7.97 -7.42
C THR A 90 -13.84 7.30 -6.78
N ASP A 91 -14.10 6.50 -5.75
CA ASP A 91 -13.11 5.62 -5.15
C ASP A 91 -12.72 4.52 -6.17
N VAL A 92 -11.42 4.31 -6.35
CA VAL A 92 -10.86 3.37 -7.32
C VAL A 92 -10.12 2.24 -6.62
N SER A 93 -10.18 1.05 -7.22
CA SER A 93 -9.49 -0.13 -6.70
C SER A 93 -9.07 -1.10 -7.80
N THR A 94 -8.07 -1.90 -7.50
CA THR A 94 -7.60 -3.02 -8.28
C THR A 94 -7.32 -4.22 -7.36
N TRP A 95 -7.20 -5.42 -7.91
CA TRP A 95 -6.85 -6.62 -7.16
C TRP A 95 -5.88 -7.47 -7.97
N THR A 96 -5.00 -8.22 -7.31
CA THR A 96 -4.21 -9.23 -8.02
C THR A 96 -5.04 -10.47 -8.31
N PRO A 97 -5.13 -10.91 -9.58
CA PRO A 97 -5.72 -12.20 -9.92
C PRO A 97 -5.15 -13.30 -9.02
N GLY A 98 -5.93 -14.31 -8.68
CA GLY A 98 -5.41 -15.47 -7.95
C GLY A 98 -4.16 -15.99 -8.67
N SER A 99 -3.02 -15.98 -7.99
CA SER A 99 -1.78 -16.55 -8.52
C SER A 99 -1.93 -18.07 -8.46
N THR A 100 -2.13 -18.71 -9.61
CA THR A 100 -2.04 -20.18 -9.76
C THR A 100 -0.64 -20.67 -9.47
#